data_AF-A0A3M1SSH2-F1
#
_entry.id   AF-A0A3M1SSH2-F1
#
_cell.length_a   1.000
_cell.length_b   1.000
_cell.length_c   1.000
_cell.angle_alpha   90.00
_cell.angle_beta   90.00
_cell.angle_gamma   90.00
#
_symmetry.space_group_name_H-M   'P 1'
#
loop_
_entity.id
_entity.type
_entity.pdbx_description
1 polymer ?
#
loop_
_entity_poly.entity_id
_entity_poly.type
_entity_poly.pdbx_seq_one_letter_code
_entity_poly.pdbx_strand_id
1 'polypeptide(L)'
;MMAYDADISDVVSVDRVPGELWLPQLQNLQLPVPLPPTVFKSLLTRCQQVVNSSLREGSRLVEVVADLFPDSLPDLNYWTERVLIGETGRSEPKPLVNCPAYESANPTQKMVLSLLAAREILGSLTLRVSASHPRCTQHWSTAVGPLTIEAQYQPRTWNSQLRIQAHLPQGGQLQLQGDSSAARTQRPDRGSLSVELFDVRPDRTYSLEILLDNEASPFVFVICPTA
;
A
#
# COMPACT_ATOMS: atom_id res chain seq x y z
N MET A 1 51.41 -10.14 31.83
CA MET A 1 49.96 -10.37 31.71
C MET A 1 49.35 -9.02 31.37
N MET A 2 49.21 -8.71 30.08
CA MET A 2 48.62 -7.45 29.62
C MET A 2 47.26 -7.75 29.00
N ALA A 3 46.28 -6.96 29.43
CA ALA A 3 44.87 -7.13 29.17
C ALA A 3 44.55 -6.85 27.69
N TYR A 4 43.58 -7.62 27.19
CA TYR A 4 42.99 -7.48 25.86
C TYR A 4 42.30 -6.11 25.74
N ASP A 5 42.72 -5.32 24.77
CA ASP A 5 41.92 -4.19 24.28
C ASP A 5 40.87 -4.78 23.34
N ALA A 6 39.61 -4.77 23.80
CA ALA A 6 38.48 -5.17 22.97
C ALA A 6 38.17 -4.00 22.02
N ASP A 7 38.50 -4.19 20.76
CA ASP A 7 38.05 -3.32 19.67
C ASP A 7 36.53 -3.43 19.58
N ILE A 8 35.83 -2.48 20.20
CA ILE A 8 34.38 -2.38 20.15
C ILE A 8 34.05 -1.89 18.75
N SER A 9 33.75 -2.84 17.85
CA SER A 9 33.25 -2.55 16.51
C SER A 9 32.00 -1.67 16.64
N ASP A 10 32.13 -0.40 16.28
CA ASP A 10 31.02 0.54 16.11
C ASP A 10 30.05 -0.05 15.08
N VAL A 11 29.01 -0.72 15.58
CA VAL A 11 27.85 -1.07 14.76
C VAL A 11 27.14 0.25 14.52
N VAL A 12 27.48 0.90 13.41
CA VAL A 12 26.76 2.07 12.92
C VAL A 12 25.33 1.61 12.66
N SER A 13 24.45 1.82 13.63
CA SER A 13 23.01 1.73 13.49
C SER A 13 22.62 2.79 12.47
N VAL A 14 22.57 2.40 11.19
CA VAL A 14 22.01 3.25 10.14
C VAL A 14 20.58 3.53 10.54
N ASP A 15 20.31 4.78 10.91
CA ASP A 15 18.97 5.28 11.19
C ASP A 15 18.15 5.11 9.90
N ARG A 16 17.37 4.02 9.84
CA ARG A 16 16.59 3.65 8.65
C ARG A 16 15.36 4.54 8.61
N VAL A 17 15.40 5.57 7.77
CA VAL A 17 14.26 6.46 7.55
C VAL A 17 13.12 5.65 6.91
N PRO A 18 11.96 5.49 7.58
CA PRO A 18 10.82 4.77 7.02
C PRO A 18 10.37 5.42 5.71
N GLY A 19 10.15 4.63 4.67
CA GLY A 19 9.51 5.12 3.43
C GLY A 19 10.44 5.40 2.24
N GLU A 20 11.76 5.54 2.43
CA GLU A 20 12.71 5.73 1.31
C GLU A 20 12.71 4.54 0.34
N LEU A 21 12.55 3.34 0.89
CA LEU A 21 12.56 2.09 0.14
C LEU A 21 11.50 2.06 -0.98
N TRP A 22 10.37 2.73 -0.77
CA TRP A 22 9.19 2.65 -1.63
C TRP A 22 9.08 3.81 -2.64
N LEU A 23 10.00 4.79 -2.59
CA LEU A 23 10.03 5.91 -3.53
C LEU A 23 10.03 5.51 -5.01
N PRO A 24 10.74 4.44 -5.44
CA PRO A 24 10.69 4.03 -6.85
C PRO A 24 9.28 3.70 -7.34
N GLN A 25 8.35 3.34 -6.46
CA GLN A 25 6.95 3.09 -6.84
C GLN A 25 6.26 4.32 -7.41
N LEU A 26 6.69 5.53 -7.04
CA LEU A 26 6.10 6.76 -7.53
C LEU A 26 6.03 6.83 -9.06
N GLN A 27 7.02 6.25 -9.75
CA GLN A 27 7.09 6.24 -11.22
C GLN A 27 6.05 5.30 -11.87
N ASN A 28 5.48 4.37 -11.11
CA ASN A 28 4.51 3.39 -11.59
C ASN A 28 3.06 3.78 -11.28
N LEU A 29 2.83 4.82 -10.47
CA LEU A 29 1.48 5.29 -10.15
C LEU A 29 0.87 5.98 -11.38
N GLN A 30 -0.39 5.66 -11.70
CA GLN A 30 -1.10 6.25 -12.84
C GLN A 30 -1.65 7.64 -12.50
N LEU A 31 -0.75 8.59 -12.30
CA LEU A 31 -1.10 9.95 -11.90
C LEU A 31 -1.07 10.92 -13.09
N PRO A 32 -1.98 11.93 -13.13
CA PRO A 32 -1.96 12.95 -14.17
C PRO A 32 -0.65 13.76 -14.22
N VAL A 33 0.01 13.91 -13.07
CA VAL A 33 1.23 14.70 -12.89
C VAL A 33 2.11 14.00 -11.84
N PRO A 34 3.44 14.00 -12.00
CA PRO A 34 4.34 13.46 -10.98
C PRO A 34 4.20 14.22 -9.65
N LEU A 35 4.07 13.47 -8.55
CA LEU A 35 4.03 14.04 -7.20
C LEU A 35 5.44 14.31 -6.67
N PRO A 36 5.59 15.27 -5.75
CA PRO A 36 6.81 15.41 -4.98
C PRO A 36 7.05 14.16 -4.09
N PRO A 37 8.30 13.70 -3.94
CA PRO A 37 8.63 12.54 -3.11
C PRO A 37 8.19 12.66 -1.65
N THR A 38 8.22 13.89 -1.10
CA THR A 38 7.79 14.17 0.28
C THR A 38 6.29 13.96 0.46
N VAL A 39 5.48 14.47 -0.48
CA VAL A 39 4.03 14.29 -0.49
C VAL A 39 3.68 12.81 -0.63
N PHE A 40 4.36 12.10 -1.53
CA PHE A 40 4.16 10.66 -1.70
C PHE A 40 4.45 9.87 -0.42
N LYS A 41 5.56 10.15 0.27
CA LYS A 41 5.88 9.48 1.56
C LYS A 41 4.78 9.71 2.59
N SER A 42 4.35 10.96 2.78
CA SER A 42 3.29 11.29 3.72
C SER A 42 1.97 10.57 3.38
N LEU A 43 1.58 10.58 2.10
CA LEU A 43 0.38 9.87 1.65
C LEU A 43 0.52 8.36 1.84
N LEU A 44 1.65 7.77 1.46
CA LEU A 44 1.90 6.34 1.60
C LEU A 44 1.81 5.89 3.06
N THR A 45 2.46 6.60 3.98
CA THR A 45 2.39 6.31 5.41
C THR A 45 0.95 6.36 5.92
N ARG A 46 0.18 7.38 5.53
CA ARG A 46 -1.23 7.49 5.92
C ARG A 46 -2.10 6.40 5.28
N CYS A 47 -1.89 6.09 4.00
CA CYS A 47 -2.58 5.01 3.31
C CYS A 47 -2.36 3.68 4.03
N GLN A 48 -1.13 3.36 4.45
CA GLN A 48 -0.84 2.13 5.21
C GLN A 48 -1.58 2.06 6.56
N GLN A 49 -1.78 3.20 7.22
CA GLN A 49 -2.51 3.26 8.49
C GLN A 49 -4.01 3.02 8.31
N VAL A 50 -4.59 3.53 7.21
CA VAL A 50 -6.04 3.49 6.99
C VAL A 50 -6.50 2.36 6.07
N VAL A 51 -5.59 1.67 5.36
CA VAL A 51 -5.99 0.69 4.33
C VAL A 51 -6.85 -0.44 4.92
N ASN A 52 -6.56 -0.85 6.15
CA ASN A 52 -7.30 -1.87 6.89
C ASN A 52 -8.44 -1.31 7.76
N SER A 53 -8.74 -0.01 7.67
CA SER A 53 -9.84 0.58 8.44
C SER A 53 -11.20 0.18 7.85
N SER A 54 -12.22 0.09 8.68
CA SER A 54 -13.60 -0.19 8.27
C SER A 54 -14.33 1.03 7.68
N LEU A 55 -13.58 2.08 7.34
CA LEU A 55 -14.13 3.32 6.82
C LEU A 55 -14.56 3.15 5.36
N ARG A 56 -15.60 3.90 4.98
CA ARG A 56 -16.00 4.03 3.58
C ARG A 56 -14.85 4.61 2.77
N GLU A 57 -14.77 4.25 1.49
CA GLU A 57 -13.68 4.68 0.60
C GLU A 57 -13.46 6.21 0.62
N GLY A 58 -14.52 7.00 0.50
CA GLY A 58 -14.41 8.46 0.61
C GLY A 58 -13.89 8.94 1.96
N SER A 59 -14.32 8.33 3.06
CA SER A 59 -13.81 8.67 4.40
C SER A 59 -12.33 8.32 4.56
N ARG A 60 -11.86 7.20 3.99
CA ARG A 60 -10.43 6.85 3.96
C ARG A 60 -9.61 7.88 3.18
N LEU A 61 -10.11 8.34 2.02
CA LEU A 61 -9.42 9.35 1.21
C LEU A 61 -9.30 10.68 1.94
N VAL A 62 -10.37 11.13 2.57
CA VAL A 62 -10.37 12.36 3.37
C VAL A 62 -9.39 12.24 4.53
N GLU A 63 -9.39 11.11 5.26
CA GLU A 63 -8.48 10.87 6.38
C GLU A 63 -7.00 10.87 5.95
N VAL A 64 -6.67 10.27 4.80
CA VAL A 64 -5.29 10.25 4.27
C VAL A 64 -4.79 11.65 3.94
N VAL A 65 -5.66 12.48 3.36
CA VAL A 65 -5.28 13.79 2.80
C VAL A 65 -5.47 14.93 3.81
N ALA A 66 -6.24 14.73 4.88
CA ALA A 66 -6.56 15.74 5.89
C ALA A 66 -5.32 16.42 6.49
N ASP A 67 -4.26 15.66 6.76
CA ASP A 67 -3.00 16.20 7.32
C ASP A 67 -2.30 17.20 6.39
N LEU A 68 -2.44 17.03 5.08
CA LEU A 68 -1.83 17.92 4.10
C LEU A 68 -2.65 19.22 3.93
N PHE A 69 -3.93 19.22 4.33
CA PHE A 69 -4.85 20.33 4.17
C PHE A 69 -5.79 20.48 5.40
N PRO A 70 -5.24 20.73 6.61
CA PRO A 70 -6.01 20.70 7.86
C PRO A 70 -7.10 21.77 7.91
N ASP A 71 -6.91 22.91 7.23
CA ASP A 71 -7.84 24.03 7.20
C ASP A 71 -8.98 23.88 6.17
N SER A 72 -9.03 22.77 5.43
CA SER A 72 -9.91 22.62 4.25
C SER A 72 -10.76 21.34 4.26
N LEU A 73 -11.13 20.82 5.43
CA LEU A 73 -11.97 19.63 5.57
C LEU A 73 -13.31 19.69 4.81
N PRO A 74 -14.07 20.81 4.80
CA PRO A 74 -15.31 20.90 4.00
C PRO A 74 -15.06 20.73 2.50
N ASP A 75 -13.99 21.36 1.99
CA ASP A 75 -13.59 21.27 0.58
C ASP A 75 -13.09 19.87 0.23
N LEU A 76 -12.37 19.21 1.14
CA LEU A 76 -11.90 17.83 0.96
C LEU A 76 -13.05 16.85 0.74
N ASN A 77 -14.12 16.94 1.54
CA ASN A 77 -15.30 16.10 1.35
C ASN A 77 -15.94 16.31 -0.03
N TYR A 78 -16.11 17.58 -0.42
CA TYR A 78 -16.67 17.95 -1.72
C TYR A 78 -15.86 17.39 -2.90
N TRP A 79 -14.53 17.52 -2.85
CA TRP A 79 -13.66 17.01 -3.91
C TRP A 79 -13.55 15.50 -3.91
N THR A 80 -13.60 14.85 -2.75
CA THR A 80 -13.60 13.40 -2.63
C THR A 80 -14.82 12.79 -3.32
N GLU A 81 -16.01 13.32 -3.06
CA GLU A 81 -17.23 12.87 -3.74
C GLU A 81 -17.08 12.96 -5.27
N ARG A 82 -16.49 14.06 -5.78
CA ARG A 82 -16.27 14.26 -7.22
C ARG A 82 -15.22 13.32 -7.82
N VAL A 83 -14.13 13.06 -7.10
CA VAL A 83 -13.09 12.11 -7.52
C VAL A 83 -13.67 10.69 -7.61
N LEU A 84 -14.56 10.32 -6.68
CA LEU A 84 -15.25 9.03 -6.71
C LEU A 84 -16.32 8.96 -7.83
N ILE A 85 -17.14 10.01 -8.00
CA ILE A 85 -18.19 10.05 -9.03
C ILE A 85 -17.61 10.06 -10.45
N GLY A 86 -16.46 10.72 -10.65
CA GLY A 86 -15.75 10.84 -11.93
C GLY A 86 -15.38 9.50 -12.59
N GLU A 87 -15.48 8.38 -11.89
CA GLU A 87 -15.29 7.03 -12.45
C GLU A 87 -16.57 6.36 -12.97
N THR A 88 -17.73 6.71 -12.41
CA THR A 88 -19.00 6.04 -12.74
C THR A 88 -19.64 6.57 -14.02
N GLY A 89 -19.21 7.74 -14.48
CA GLY A 89 -19.55 8.29 -15.78
C GLY A 89 -18.47 7.98 -16.80
N ARG A 90 -18.82 7.42 -17.96
CA ARG A 90 -17.96 7.25 -19.15
C ARG A 90 -17.42 8.56 -19.75
N SER A 91 -17.41 9.65 -18.99
CA SER A 91 -16.78 10.91 -19.40
C SER A 91 -15.52 11.06 -18.56
N GLU A 92 -14.37 11.07 -19.23
CA GLU A 92 -13.10 11.49 -18.62
C GLU A 92 -13.34 12.65 -17.66
N PRO A 93 -12.76 12.64 -16.46
CA PRO A 93 -12.95 13.74 -15.53
C PRO A 93 -12.42 15.01 -16.19
N LYS A 94 -13.35 15.86 -16.67
CA LYS A 94 -13.05 17.10 -17.39
C LYS A 94 -12.14 18.11 -16.67
N PRO A 95 -11.91 18.10 -15.33
CA PRO A 95 -10.91 19.01 -14.76
C PRO A 95 -9.45 18.51 -14.87
N LEU A 96 -9.18 17.29 -15.33
CA LEU A 96 -7.83 16.68 -15.25
C LEU A 96 -6.92 16.89 -16.46
N VAL A 97 -7.45 17.41 -17.58
CA VAL A 97 -6.70 17.49 -18.84
C VAL A 97 -5.65 18.62 -18.86
N ASN A 98 -5.51 19.41 -17.78
CA ASN A 98 -4.53 20.51 -17.75
C ASN A 98 -4.06 20.87 -16.32
N CYS A 99 -3.77 19.86 -15.50
CA CYS A 99 -3.19 20.12 -14.18
C CYS A 99 -1.73 20.58 -14.31
N PRO A 100 -1.36 21.74 -13.74
CA PRO A 100 0.04 22.15 -13.69
C PRO A 100 0.85 21.22 -12.79
N ALA A 101 2.18 21.33 -12.84
CA ALA A 101 3.06 20.62 -11.91
C ALA A 101 2.60 20.87 -10.46
N TYR A 102 2.65 19.83 -9.61
CA TYR A 102 2.11 19.90 -8.24
C TYR A 102 2.59 21.17 -7.50
N GLU A 103 3.88 21.51 -7.60
CA GLU A 103 4.44 22.70 -6.93
C GLU A 103 3.78 24.03 -7.36
N SER A 104 3.47 24.16 -8.64
CA SER A 104 2.83 25.35 -9.25
C SER A 104 1.31 25.34 -9.18
N ALA A 105 0.71 24.25 -8.71
CA ALA A 105 -0.73 24.10 -8.60
C ALA A 105 -1.31 24.98 -7.48
N ASN A 106 -2.51 25.51 -7.69
CA ASN A 106 -3.23 26.23 -6.65
C ASN A 106 -3.68 25.26 -5.52
N PRO A 107 -4.11 25.76 -4.34
CA PRO A 107 -4.46 24.90 -3.21
C PRO A 107 -5.51 23.83 -3.54
N THR A 108 -6.54 24.19 -4.30
CA THR A 108 -7.60 23.25 -4.74
C THR A 108 -7.05 22.18 -5.68
N GLN A 109 -6.18 22.54 -6.61
CA GLN A 109 -5.55 21.60 -7.54
C GLN A 109 -4.60 20.65 -6.79
N LYS A 110 -3.80 21.14 -5.83
CA LYS A 110 -2.95 20.30 -4.97
C LYS A 110 -3.81 19.29 -4.20
N MET A 111 -4.94 19.71 -3.67
CA MET A 111 -5.89 18.84 -2.97
C MET A 111 -6.43 17.73 -3.86
N VAL A 112 -6.90 18.07 -5.07
CA VAL A 112 -7.41 17.07 -6.04
C VAL A 112 -6.31 16.10 -6.46
N LEU A 113 -5.09 16.60 -6.73
CA LEU A 113 -3.95 15.73 -7.07
C LEU A 113 -3.60 14.79 -5.91
N SER A 114 -3.61 15.27 -4.66
CA SER A 114 -3.36 14.44 -3.48
C SER A 114 -4.47 13.41 -3.23
N LEU A 115 -5.73 13.73 -3.52
CA LEU A 115 -6.85 12.77 -3.44
C LEU A 115 -6.71 11.66 -4.50
N LEU A 116 -6.37 12.02 -5.74
CA LEU A 116 -6.10 11.04 -6.79
C LEU A 116 -4.91 10.15 -6.45
N ALA A 117 -3.85 10.75 -5.90
CA ALA A 117 -2.68 10.05 -5.41
C ALA A 117 -3.00 9.05 -4.30
N ALA A 118 -3.68 9.52 -3.24
CA ALA A 118 -4.10 8.69 -2.12
C ALA A 118 -4.94 7.51 -2.59
N ARG A 119 -5.84 7.75 -3.54
CA ARG A 119 -6.67 6.72 -4.14
C ARG A 119 -5.87 5.67 -4.90
N GLU A 120 -4.98 6.10 -5.78
CA GLU A 120 -4.13 5.19 -6.57
C GLU A 120 -3.24 4.34 -5.63
N ILE A 121 -2.69 4.97 -4.59
CA ILE A 121 -1.92 4.27 -3.56
C ILE A 121 -2.80 3.24 -2.85
N LEU A 122 -3.97 3.62 -2.32
CA LEU A 122 -4.89 2.67 -1.66
C LEU A 122 -5.32 1.52 -2.59
N GLY A 123 -5.55 1.81 -3.87
CA GLY A 123 -5.83 0.81 -4.89
C GLY A 123 -4.66 -0.16 -5.06
N SER A 124 -3.44 0.36 -5.15
CA SER A 124 -2.21 -0.43 -5.22
C SER A 124 -1.82 -1.14 -3.92
N LEU A 125 -2.50 -0.86 -2.80
CA LEU A 125 -2.37 -1.61 -1.54
C LEU A 125 -3.49 -2.65 -1.37
N THR A 126 -4.45 -2.71 -2.31
CA THR A 126 -5.62 -3.60 -2.22
C THR A 126 -5.59 -4.67 -3.30
N LEU A 127 -5.44 -5.93 -2.91
CA LEU A 127 -5.55 -7.08 -3.81
C LEU A 127 -6.99 -7.59 -3.81
N ARG A 128 -7.68 -7.45 -4.94
CA ARG A 128 -9.06 -7.94 -5.12
C ARG A 128 -9.04 -9.26 -5.86
N VAL A 129 -9.66 -10.28 -5.27
CA VAL A 129 -9.76 -11.63 -5.84
C VAL A 129 -11.19 -12.11 -5.73
N SER A 130 -11.65 -12.94 -6.65
CA SER A 130 -13.03 -13.45 -6.66
C SER A 130 -13.13 -14.83 -7.27
N ALA A 131 -14.30 -15.45 -7.26
CA ALA A 131 -14.49 -16.73 -7.94
C ALA A 131 -14.26 -16.63 -9.47
N SER A 132 -14.60 -15.49 -10.07
CA SER A 132 -14.37 -15.23 -11.50
C SER A 132 -12.94 -14.78 -11.81
N HIS A 133 -12.29 -14.10 -10.86
CA HIS A 133 -10.92 -13.63 -10.97
C HIS A 133 -10.12 -14.14 -9.76
N PRO A 134 -9.81 -15.44 -9.72
CA PRO A 134 -9.22 -16.07 -8.55
C PRO A 134 -7.77 -15.67 -8.33
N ARG A 135 -7.15 -14.91 -9.23
CA ARG A 135 -5.76 -14.47 -9.10
C ARG A 135 -5.67 -12.97 -9.32
N CYS A 136 -4.86 -12.32 -8.48
CA CYS A 136 -4.50 -10.92 -8.59
C CYS A 136 -3.00 -10.80 -8.35
N THR A 137 -2.29 -10.10 -9.22
CA THR A 137 -0.85 -9.86 -9.07
C THR A 137 -0.60 -8.36 -8.99
N GLN A 138 0.19 -7.94 -8.01
CA GLN A 138 0.67 -6.57 -7.87
C GLN A 138 2.19 -6.52 -7.85
N HIS A 139 2.70 -5.40 -8.33
CA HIS A 139 4.11 -5.11 -8.43
C HIS A 139 4.41 -3.79 -7.74
N TRP A 140 5.43 -3.82 -6.88
CA TRP A 140 5.92 -2.67 -6.15
C TRP A 140 7.41 -2.51 -6.43
N SER A 141 7.80 -1.37 -7.00
CA SER A 141 9.20 -1.03 -7.18
C SER A 141 9.78 -0.54 -5.86
N THR A 142 10.87 -1.17 -5.43
CA THR A 142 11.62 -0.77 -4.23
C THR A 142 13.05 -0.40 -4.59
N ALA A 143 13.73 0.34 -3.71
CA ALA A 143 15.14 0.73 -3.92
C ALA A 143 16.10 -0.47 -4.01
N VAL A 144 15.70 -1.65 -3.51
CA VAL A 144 16.52 -2.88 -3.56
C VAL A 144 16.07 -3.87 -4.64
N GLY A 145 15.03 -3.54 -5.41
CA GLY A 145 14.48 -4.39 -6.46
C GLY A 145 12.95 -4.48 -6.46
N PRO A 146 12.36 -5.20 -7.42
CA PRO A 146 10.91 -5.36 -7.49
C PRO A 146 10.40 -6.32 -6.41
N LEU A 147 9.31 -5.93 -5.75
CA LEU A 147 8.46 -6.79 -4.93
C LEU A 147 7.26 -7.22 -5.78
N THR A 148 7.06 -8.52 -5.94
CA THR A 148 5.87 -9.08 -6.62
C THR A 148 5.02 -9.78 -5.60
N ILE A 149 3.70 -9.55 -5.63
CA ILE A 149 2.72 -10.17 -4.74
C ILE A 149 1.63 -10.77 -5.61
N GLU A 150 1.35 -12.05 -5.41
CA GLU A 150 0.27 -12.77 -6.08
C GLU A 150 -0.69 -13.30 -5.00
N ALA A 151 -1.93 -12.84 -5.05
CA ALA A 151 -3.03 -13.40 -4.28
C ALA A 151 -3.79 -14.41 -5.14
N GLN A 152 -4.06 -15.58 -4.56
CA GLN A 152 -4.86 -16.63 -5.16
C GLN A 152 -6.01 -17.02 -4.22
N TYR A 153 -7.24 -16.86 -4.69
CA TYR A 153 -8.45 -17.28 -3.99
C TYR A 153 -9.01 -18.55 -4.63
N GLN A 154 -9.21 -19.58 -3.81
CA GLN A 154 -9.84 -20.82 -4.22
C GLN A 154 -11.16 -20.97 -3.46
N PRO A 155 -12.28 -20.51 -4.04
CA PRO A 155 -13.58 -20.71 -3.43
C PRO A 155 -13.91 -22.20 -3.45
N ARG A 156 -14.16 -22.77 -2.28
CA ARG A 156 -14.66 -24.14 -2.12
C ARG A 156 -15.86 -24.11 -1.19
N THR A 157 -16.80 -25.01 -1.42
CA THR A 157 -18.08 -25.08 -0.69
C THR A 157 -17.93 -25.22 0.83
N TRP A 158 -16.81 -25.77 1.30
CA TRP A 158 -16.59 -26.08 2.72
C TRP A 158 -15.22 -25.64 3.26
N ASN A 159 -14.28 -25.21 2.41
CA ASN A 159 -12.92 -24.83 2.80
C ASN A 159 -12.30 -23.84 1.80
N SER A 160 -12.88 -22.65 1.70
CA SER A 160 -12.30 -21.59 0.87
C SER A 160 -10.89 -21.24 1.35
N GLN A 161 -9.96 -21.11 0.41
CA GLN A 161 -8.53 -20.89 0.69
C GLN A 161 -8.07 -19.58 0.06
N LEU A 162 -7.27 -18.82 0.81
CA LEU A 162 -6.53 -17.67 0.31
C LEU A 162 -5.05 -17.98 0.44
N ARG A 163 -4.34 -18.01 -0.69
CA ARG A 163 -2.90 -18.17 -0.75
C ARG A 163 -2.27 -16.90 -1.27
N ILE A 164 -1.27 -16.41 -0.57
CA ILE A 164 -0.42 -15.31 -1.02
C ILE A 164 0.96 -15.86 -1.32
N GLN A 165 1.47 -15.55 -2.50
CA GLN A 165 2.85 -15.80 -2.89
C GLN A 165 3.51 -14.45 -3.15
N ALA A 166 4.62 -14.15 -2.47
CA ALA A 166 5.39 -12.96 -2.75
C ALA A 166 6.81 -13.31 -3.17
N HIS A 167 7.36 -12.58 -4.14
CA HIS A 167 8.76 -12.60 -4.47
C HIS A 167 9.44 -11.39 -3.85
N LEU A 168 10.22 -11.62 -2.78
CA LEU A 168 10.90 -10.57 -2.05
C LEU A 168 12.24 -10.24 -2.73
N PRO A 169 12.58 -8.95 -2.89
CA PRO A 169 13.87 -8.54 -3.46
C PRO A 169 15.06 -8.80 -2.52
N GLN A 170 14.80 -9.08 -1.24
CA GLN A 170 15.78 -9.41 -0.20
C GLN A 170 15.14 -10.28 0.89
N GLY A 171 15.87 -10.57 1.97
CA GLY A 171 15.35 -11.25 3.15
C GLY A 171 14.20 -10.49 3.83
N GLY A 172 13.32 -11.24 4.49
CA GLY A 172 12.16 -10.67 5.15
C GLY A 172 11.09 -11.72 5.48
N GLN A 173 9.90 -11.22 5.80
CA GLN A 173 8.78 -12.02 6.26
C GLN A 173 7.45 -11.57 5.67
N LEU A 174 6.54 -12.53 5.56
CA LEU A 174 5.13 -12.32 5.24
C LEU A 174 4.28 -12.77 6.41
N GLN A 175 3.28 -11.97 6.76
CA GLN A 175 2.25 -12.33 7.72
C GLN A 175 0.89 -12.03 7.12
N LEU A 176 0.04 -13.06 7.03
CA LEU A 176 -1.33 -12.96 6.56
C LEU A 176 -2.28 -13.17 7.73
N GLN A 177 -3.19 -12.23 7.95
CA GLN A 177 -4.09 -12.19 9.09
C GLN A 177 -5.54 -12.04 8.61
N GLY A 178 -6.42 -12.91 9.12
CA GLY A 178 -7.87 -12.79 9.03
C GLY A 178 -8.51 -12.62 10.41
N ASP A 179 -9.84 -12.72 10.47
CA ASP A 179 -10.63 -12.48 11.68
C ASP A 179 -10.23 -13.39 12.86
N SER A 180 -9.90 -14.66 12.59
CA SER A 180 -9.64 -15.68 13.62
C SER A 180 -8.40 -16.53 13.35
N SER A 181 -7.67 -16.24 12.29
CA SER A 181 -6.51 -17.03 11.85
C SER A 181 -5.39 -16.12 11.35
N ALA A 182 -4.16 -16.54 11.59
CA ALA A 182 -2.98 -15.86 11.10
C ALA A 182 -1.94 -16.90 10.67
N ALA A 183 -1.21 -16.60 9.60
CA ALA A 183 -0.11 -17.40 9.10
C ALA A 183 1.09 -16.50 8.85
N ARG A 184 2.30 -16.98 9.19
CA ARG A 184 3.54 -16.24 8.98
C ARG A 184 4.60 -17.15 8.39
N THR A 185 5.42 -16.59 7.51
CA THR A 185 6.59 -17.25 6.94
C THR A 185 7.71 -16.22 6.77
N GLN A 186 8.95 -16.68 6.74
CA GLN A 186 10.12 -15.80 6.60
C GLN A 186 11.23 -16.51 5.84
N ARG A 187 12.11 -15.72 5.23
CA ARG A 187 13.35 -16.19 4.62
C ARG A 187 14.47 -15.19 4.83
N PRO A 188 15.72 -15.66 4.96
CA PRO A 188 16.88 -14.79 5.19
C PRO A 188 17.41 -14.12 3.93
N ASP A 189 16.99 -14.57 2.74
CA ASP A 189 17.56 -14.16 1.45
C ASP A 189 16.47 -13.77 0.44
N ARG A 190 16.86 -13.24 -0.72
CA ARG A 190 15.91 -12.86 -1.79
C ARG A 190 15.15 -14.06 -2.37
N GLY A 191 13.88 -13.87 -2.72
CA GLY A 191 13.11 -14.81 -3.54
C GLY A 191 11.68 -15.04 -3.04
N SER A 192 11.08 -16.15 -3.47
CA SER A 192 9.68 -16.45 -3.19
C SER A 192 9.39 -16.96 -1.77
N LEU A 193 8.29 -16.49 -1.19
CA LEU A 193 7.64 -16.98 0.02
C LEU A 193 6.15 -17.19 -0.27
N SER A 194 5.50 -18.09 0.46
CA SER A 194 4.04 -18.19 0.43
C SER A 194 3.44 -18.42 1.81
N VAL A 195 2.29 -17.81 2.04
CA VAL A 195 1.44 -17.99 3.22
C VAL A 195 0.02 -18.28 2.77
N GLU A 196 -0.72 -19.03 3.58
CA GLU A 196 -2.09 -19.40 3.26
C GLU A 196 -2.99 -19.37 4.49
N LEU A 197 -4.25 -19.02 4.26
CA LEU A 197 -5.34 -19.13 5.21
C LEU A 197 -6.44 -20.02 4.62
N PHE A 198 -7.09 -20.77 5.51
CA PHE A 198 -8.27 -21.58 5.21
C PHE A 198 -9.52 -20.94 5.85
N ASP A 199 -10.68 -21.45 5.46
CA ASP A 199 -11.99 -20.99 5.93
C ASP A 199 -12.25 -19.50 5.67
N VAL A 200 -11.73 -19.03 4.54
CA VAL A 200 -11.81 -17.65 4.09
C VAL A 200 -13.24 -17.32 3.65
N ARG A 201 -13.79 -16.21 4.16
CA ARG A 201 -15.15 -15.77 3.84
C ARG A 201 -15.08 -14.68 2.77
N PRO A 202 -15.97 -14.71 1.77
CA PRO A 202 -16.12 -13.59 0.85
C PRO A 202 -16.57 -12.34 1.60
N ASP A 203 -16.28 -11.19 1.02
CA ASP A 203 -16.59 -9.84 1.50
C ASP A 203 -15.99 -9.53 2.88
N ARG A 204 -14.93 -10.27 3.25
CA ARG A 204 -14.08 -9.99 4.40
C ARG A 204 -12.73 -9.46 3.96
N THR A 205 -12.17 -8.64 4.84
CA THR A 205 -10.88 -7.99 4.63
C THR A 205 -9.81 -8.78 5.35
N TYR A 206 -8.74 -9.15 4.64
CA TYR A 206 -7.58 -9.83 5.20
C TYR A 206 -6.37 -8.91 5.11
N SER A 207 -5.57 -8.85 6.16
CA SER A 207 -4.35 -8.02 6.21
C SER A 207 -3.14 -8.86 5.80
N LEU A 208 -2.31 -8.34 4.90
CA LEU A 208 -1.02 -8.90 4.55
C LEU A 208 0.07 -7.90 4.91
N GLU A 209 0.94 -8.29 5.83
CA GLU A 209 2.09 -7.52 6.24
C GLU A 209 3.35 -8.11 5.61
N ILE A 210 4.16 -7.24 5.00
CA ILE A 210 5.44 -7.58 4.40
C ILE A 210 6.51 -6.75 5.11
N LEU A 211 7.37 -7.40 5.89
CA LEU A 211 8.52 -6.73 6.52
C LEU A 211 9.80 -7.22 5.86
N LEU A 212 10.55 -6.29 5.28
CA LEU A 212 11.87 -6.54 4.70
C LEU A 212 12.95 -6.25 5.73
N ASP A 213 14.07 -6.96 5.69
CA ASP A 213 15.12 -6.89 6.71
C ASP A 213 15.77 -5.50 6.87
N ASN A 214 15.64 -4.63 5.87
CA ASN A 214 16.15 -3.25 5.89
C ASN A 214 15.12 -2.21 6.35
N GLU A 215 13.87 -2.60 6.62
CA GLU A 215 12.81 -1.69 7.08
C GLU A 215 12.53 -1.87 8.57
N ALA A 216 12.12 -0.79 9.23
CA ALA A 216 11.68 -0.83 10.63
C ALA A 216 10.20 -1.18 10.80
N SER A 217 9.39 -0.91 9.76
CA SER A 217 7.93 -1.08 9.80
C SER A 217 7.44 -1.98 8.66
N PRO A 218 6.41 -2.82 8.90
CA PRO A 218 5.83 -3.64 7.86
C PRO A 218 5.10 -2.79 6.82
N PHE A 219 5.19 -3.24 5.58
CA PHE A 219 4.41 -2.71 4.48
C PHE A 219 3.08 -3.47 4.39
N VAL A 220 1.97 -2.76 4.57
CA VAL A 220 0.65 -3.36 4.76
C VAL A 220 -0.19 -3.33 3.48
N PHE A 221 -0.69 -4.49 3.10
CA PHE A 221 -1.65 -4.72 2.04
C PHE A 221 -2.97 -5.25 2.62
N VAL A 222 -4.02 -5.06 1.86
CA VAL A 222 -5.33 -5.64 2.14
C VAL A 222 -5.74 -6.57 1.01
N ILE A 223 -6.28 -7.73 1.35
CA ILE A 223 -6.90 -8.65 0.41
C ILE A 223 -8.40 -8.69 0.64
N CYS A 224 -9.16 -8.50 -0.43
CA CYS A 224 -10.62 -8.55 -0.42
C CYS A 224 -11.09 -9.64 -1.38
N PRO A 225 -11.34 -10.86 -0.88
CA PRO A 225 -12.05 -11.89 -1.61
C PRO A 225 -13.52 -11.48 -1.77
N THR A 226 -14.04 -11.48 -2.99
CA THR A 226 -15.48 -11.27 -3.25
C THR A 226 -16.11 -12.56 -3.76
N ALA A 227 -17.41 -12.70 -3.55
CA ALA A 227 -18.19 -13.80 -4.12
C ALA A 227 -18.16 -13.82 -5.65
#